data_AF-A0A3D3P3Z8-F1
#
_entry.id   AF-A0A3D3P3Z8-F1
#
_cell.length_a   1.000
_cell.length_b   1.000
_cell.length_c   1.000
_cell.angle_alpha   90.00
_cell.angle_beta   90.00
_cell.angle_gamma   90.00
#
_symmetry.space_group_name_H-M   'P 1'
#
loop_
_entity.id
_entity.type
_entity.pdbx_description
1 polymer ?
#
loop_
_entity_poly.entity_id
_entity_poly.type
_entity_poly.pdbx_seq_one_letter_code
_entity_poly.pdbx_strand_id
1 'polypeptide(L)'
;ALGTELIATVPRIGETDGKLISADRNPNTTGASLIWGTSDPSEKLDAIREGVSSGRIKALIVLSEDLLEEAGFNSTDLKKIDHLVVSHTHANPTASHAKVVFSGAGFAEKRATYVNVTGRLQRSNQAIIAPGESRDDWEFLAALLSQLDENFSPPASMDAILNNISYEVPEFEGQTFGSIGDLGIQITETGVAIPLLEQEKARVESGQIVG
;
A
#
# COMPACT_ATOMS: atom_id res chain seq x y z
N ALA A 1 9.02 2.50 -15.71
CA ALA A 1 10.14 1.58 -15.41
C ALA A 1 9.79 0.10 -15.62
N LEU A 2 8.72 -0.45 -15.01
CA LEU A 2 8.28 -1.85 -15.28
C LEU A 2 7.37 -2.02 -16.52
N GLY A 3 6.98 -0.92 -17.17
CA GLY A 3 6.27 -0.95 -18.46
C GLY A 3 4.82 -1.43 -18.41
N THR A 4 4.17 -1.39 -17.24
CA THR A 4 2.76 -1.77 -17.08
C THR A 4 1.95 -0.67 -16.43
N GLU A 5 0.70 -0.52 -16.87
CA GLU A 5 -0.33 0.30 -16.21
C GLU A 5 -1.32 -0.56 -15.42
N LEU A 6 -1.17 -1.89 -15.46
CA LEU A 6 -2.02 -2.85 -14.73
C LEU A 6 -1.48 -3.02 -13.31
N ILE A 7 -1.82 -2.04 -12.47
CA ILE A 7 -1.53 -2.01 -11.04
C ILE A 7 -2.87 -1.92 -10.32
N ALA A 8 -3.06 -2.74 -9.29
CA ALA A 8 -4.27 -2.72 -8.49
C ALA A 8 -3.99 -3.15 -7.04
N THR A 9 -4.79 -2.64 -6.11
CA THR A 9 -4.93 -3.20 -4.75
C THR A 9 -6.01 -4.29 -4.71
N VAL A 10 -5.98 -5.12 -3.66
CA VAL A 10 -7.13 -5.97 -3.32
C VAL A 10 -8.05 -5.21 -2.36
N PRO A 11 -9.31 -4.95 -2.74
CA PRO A 11 -10.24 -4.19 -1.91
C PRO A 11 -10.70 -5.04 -0.73
N ARG A 12 -10.64 -4.46 0.48
CA ARG A 12 -11.15 -5.08 1.71
C ARG A 12 -12.23 -4.17 2.29
N ILE A 13 -13.48 -4.50 2.01
CA ILE A 13 -14.65 -3.74 2.47
C ILE A 13 -15.40 -4.52 3.53
N GLY A 14 -15.78 -3.86 4.62
CA GLY A 14 -16.59 -4.44 5.68
C GLY A 14 -17.55 -3.45 6.31
N GLU A 15 -18.30 -3.90 7.32
CA GLU A 15 -19.22 -3.03 8.07
C GLU A 15 -18.44 -2.06 8.96
N THR A 16 -18.95 -0.83 9.11
CA THR A 16 -18.42 0.13 10.08
C THR A 16 -19.02 -0.13 11.47
N ASP A 17 -18.25 0.13 12.53
CA ASP A 17 -18.77 0.16 13.90
C ASP A 17 -19.33 1.53 14.31
N GLY A 18 -19.34 2.50 13.38
CA GLY A 18 -19.73 3.89 13.64
C GLY A 18 -18.78 4.64 14.58
N LYS A 19 -17.59 4.08 14.86
CA LYS A 19 -16.57 4.65 15.76
C LYS A 19 -15.22 4.72 15.05
N LEU A 20 -14.39 3.69 15.19
CA LEU A 20 -13.00 3.67 14.72
C LEU A 20 -12.76 2.63 13.61
N ILE A 21 -13.74 1.76 13.37
CA ILE A 21 -13.69 0.74 12.34
C ILE A 21 -14.29 1.35 11.07
N SER A 22 -13.41 1.68 10.12
CA SER A 22 -13.76 2.12 8.77
C SER A 22 -14.38 0.97 7.96
N ALA A 23 -15.26 1.32 7.02
CA ALA A 23 -15.78 0.36 6.03
C ALA A 23 -14.67 -0.11 5.09
N ASP A 24 -13.82 0.81 4.63
CA ASP A 24 -12.56 0.49 3.97
C ASP A 24 -11.54 0.00 5.00
N ARG A 25 -11.06 -1.24 4.82
CA ARG A 25 -10.10 -1.91 5.71
C ARG A 25 -8.67 -1.82 5.22
N ASN A 26 -8.46 -1.33 4.01
CA ASN A 26 -7.11 -1.10 3.51
C ASN A 26 -6.54 0.14 4.24
N PRO A 27 -5.33 0.05 4.81
CA PRO A 27 -4.77 1.14 5.62
C PRO A 27 -4.33 2.36 4.79
N ASN A 28 -4.35 2.27 3.46
CA ASN A 28 -3.73 3.27 2.57
C ASN A 28 -4.44 3.45 1.21
N THR A 29 -5.75 3.18 1.11
CA THR A 29 -6.47 3.34 -0.17
C THR A 29 -6.34 4.76 -0.71
N THR A 30 -6.54 5.75 0.16
CA THR A 30 -6.38 7.17 -0.21
C THR A 30 -4.97 7.46 -0.72
N GLY A 31 -3.93 6.91 -0.09
CA GLY A 31 -2.55 7.10 -0.54
C GLY A 31 -2.29 6.48 -1.91
N ALA A 32 -2.81 5.26 -2.14
CA ALA A 32 -2.73 4.60 -3.45
C ALA A 32 -3.48 5.41 -4.53
N SER A 33 -4.67 5.92 -4.22
CA SER A 33 -5.45 6.78 -5.11
C SER A 33 -4.67 8.02 -5.54
N LEU A 34 -4.05 8.73 -4.59
CA LEU A 34 -3.27 9.93 -4.87
C LEU A 34 -2.03 9.62 -5.73
N ILE A 35 -1.25 8.62 -5.34
CA ILE A 35 0.01 8.28 -6.02
C ILE A 35 -0.24 7.72 -7.42
N TRP A 36 -1.30 6.95 -7.62
CA TRP A 36 -1.64 6.36 -8.92
C TRP A 36 -2.56 7.23 -9.77
N GLY A 37 -3.03 8.37 -9.23
CA GLY A 37 -3.93 9.28 -9.93
C GLY A 37 -5.27 8.64 -10.30
N THR A 38 -5.82 7.78 -9.43
CA THR A 38 -7.09 7.06 -9.66
C THR A 38 -8.05 7.21 -8.48
N SER A 39 -9.36 7.27 -8.77
CA SER A 39 -10.40 7.27 -7.73
C SER A 39 -10.62 5.89 -7.11
N ASP A 40 -10.26 4.81 -7.81
CA ASP A 40 -10.41 3.45 -7.32
C ASP A 40 -9.13 2.64 -7.61
N PRO A 41 -8.24 2.48 -6.60
CA PRO A 41 -7.01 1.71 -6.73
C PRO A 41 -7.24 0.22 -7.05
N SER A 42 -8.46 -0.28 -6.92
CA SER A 42 -8.81 -1.68 -7.21
C SER A 42 -9.39 -1.87 -8.61
N GLU A 43 -9.63 -0.80 -9.36
CA GLU A 43 -10.39 -0.82 -10.63
C GLU A 43 -9.82 -1.79 -11.68
N LYS A 44 -8.49 -1.99 -11.67
CA LYS A 44 -7.78 -2.84 -12.63
C LYS A 44 -7.66 -4.30 -12.19
N LEU A 45 -8.14 -4.67 -11.00
CA LEU A 45 -7.98 -6.02 -10.45
C LEU A 45 -8.65 -7.09 -11.33
N ASP A 46 -9.87 -6.82 -11.80
CA ASP A 46 -10.58 -7.75 -12.69
C ASP A 46 -9.89 -7.90 -14.05
N ALA A 47 -9.33 -6.81 -14.60
CA ALA A 47 -8.55 -6.84 -15.84
C ALA A 47 -7.25 -7.66 -15.68
N ILE A 48 -6.60 -7.58 -14.51
CA ILE A 48 -5.44 -8.41 -14.18
C ILE A 48 -5.87 -9.88 -14.08
N ARG A 49 -6.98 -10.18 -13.40
CA ARG A 49 -7.51 -11.55 -13.25
C ARG A 49 -7.83 -12.17 -14.62
N GLU A 50 -8.51 -11.42 -15.49
CA GLU A 50 -8.81 -11.85 -16.86
C GLU A 50 -7.53 -12.01 -17.70
N GLY A 51 -6.58 -11.08 -17.56
CA GLY A 51 -5.28 -11.15 -18.24
C GLY A 51 -4.49 -12.41 -17.87
N VAL A 52 -4.52 -12.81 -16.59
CA VAL A 52 -3.92 -14.06 -16.11
C VAL A 52 -4.70 -15.27 -16.64
N SER A 53 -6.03 -15.27 -16.51
CA SER A 53 -6.87 -16.40 -16.94
C SER A 53 -6.78 -16.68 -18.45
N SER A 54 -6.75 -15.62 -19.26
CA SER A 54 -6.55 -15.69 -20.72
C SER A 54 -5.11 -16.02 -21.13
N GLY A 55 -4.15 -15.93 -20.21
CA GLY A 55 -2.73 -16.13 -20.48
C GLY A 55 -2.05 -14.96 -21.21
N ARG A 56 -2.69 -13.79 -21.31
CA ARG A 56 -2.08 -12.53 -21.80
C ARG A 56 -1.00 -12.02 -20.85
N ILE A 57 -1.24 -12.12 -19.55
CA ILE A 57 -0.26 -11.74 -18.51
C ILE A 57 0.66 -12.92 -18.26
N LYS A 58 1.95 -12.75 -18.56
CA LYS A 58 2.98 -13.77 -18.38
C LYS A 58 3.83 -13.57 -17.13
N ALA A 59 3.89 -12.35 -16.61
CA ALA A 59 4.60 -12.02 -15.39
C ALA A 59 3.68 -11.23 -14.45
N LEU A 60 3.72 -11.56 -13.16
CA LEU A 60 2.95 -10.90 -12.12
C LEU A 60 3.80 -10.77 -10.85
N ILE A 61 3.85 -9.57 -10.29
CA ILE A 61 4.50 -9.27 -9.02
C ILE A 61 3.39 -9.00 -8.00
N VAL A 62 3.37 -9.76 -6.91
CA VAL A 62 2.34 -9.73 -5.87
C VAL A 62 2.97 -9.34 -4.55
N LEU A 63 2.50 -8.25 -3.93
CA LEU A 63 3.10 -7.66 -2.73
C LEU A 63 2.10 -7.58 -1.61
N SER A 64 2.36 -8.31 -0.52
CA SER A 64 1.51 -8.35 0.66
C SER A 64 0.04 -8.68 0.37
N GLU A 65 -0.20 -9.53 -0.64
CA GLU A 65 -1.55 -9.97 -1.03
C GLU A 65 -1.61 -11.51 -1.19
N ASP A 66 -2.77 -12.09 -0.91
CA ASP A 66 -3.11 -13.46 -1.31
C ASP A 66 -4.07 -13.48 -2.49
N LEU A 67 -3.57 -13.90 -3.66
CA LEU A 67 -4.36 -13.95 -4.87
C LEU A 67 -5.51 -14.97 -4.81
N LEU A 68 -5.36 -16.07 -4.08
CA LEU A 68 -6.34 -17.15 -4.08
C LEU A 68 -7.46 -16.89 -3.07
N GLU A 69 -7.11 -16.52 -1.84
CA GLU A 69 -8.11 -16.34 -0.78
C GLU A 69 -8.72 -14.94 -0.77
N GLU A 70 -7.95 -13.90 -1.13
CA GLU A 70 -8.40 -12.51 -0.99
C GLU A 70 -8.71 -11.84 -2.34
N ALA A 71 -7.92 -12.12 -3.39
CA ALA A 71 -8.06 -11.43 -4.68
C ALA A 71 -8.90 -12.19 -5.74
N GLY A 72 -9.43 -13.37 -5.40
CA GLY A 72 -10.38 -14.12 -6.24
C GLY A 72 -9.78 -14.75 -7.51
N PHE A 73 -8.48 -15.03 -7.53
CA PHE A 73 -7.85 -15.77 -8.63
C PHE A 73 -8.10 -17.28 -8.49
N ASN A 74 -8.07 -17.99 -9.61
CA ASN A 74 -8.13 -19.45 -9.61
C ASN A 74 -6.72 -20.05 -9.62
N SER A 75 -6.50 -21.10 -8.82
CA SER A 75 -5.22 -21.85 -8.83
C SER A 75 -4.84 -22.36 -10.22
N THR A 76 -5.82 -22.77 -11.03
CA THR A 76 -5.57 -23.22 -12.42
C THR A 76 -5.07 -22.10 -13.33
N ASP A 77 -5.44 -20.86 -13.06
CA ASP A 77 -5.02 -19.70 -13.84
C ASP A 77 -3.62 -19.26 -13.45
N LEU A 78 -3.27 -19.31 -12.15
CA LEU A 78 -1.91 -19.00 -11.69
C LEU A 78 -0.85 -19.91 -12.31
N LYS A 79 -1.19 -21.18 -12.62
CA LYS A 79 -0.30 -22.13 -13.32
C LYS A 79 0.07 -21.71 -14.74
N LYS A 80 -0.68 -20.77 -15.35
CA LYS A 80 -0.42 -20.24 -16.71
C LYS A 80 0.61 -19.10 -16.72
N ILE A 81 0.94 -18.55 -15.55
CA ILE A 81 1.89 -17.44 -15.40
C ILE A 81 3.31 -17.98 -15.50
N ASP A 82 4.10 -17.40 -16.40
CA ASP A 82 5.50 -17.78 -16.58
C ASP A 82 6.38 -17.24 -15.45
N HIS A 83 6.09 -16.07 -14.90
CA HIS A 83 6.89 -15.46 -13.84
C HIS A 83 5.99 -14.88 -12.75
N LEU A 84 5.67 -15.70 -11.74
CA LEU A 84 4.97 -15.25 -10.54
C LEU A 84 6.00 -14.98 -9.43
N VAL A 85 6.09 -13.72 -9.01
CA VAL A 85 6.92 -13.25 -7.89
C VAL A 85 6.01 -12.81 -6.76
N VAL A 86 6.25 -13.31 -5.55
CA VAL A 86 5.41 -13.02 -4.38
C VAL A 86 6.30 -12.50 -3.25
N SER A 87 5.90 -11.38 -2.64
CA SER A 87 6.41 -10.92 -1.35
C SER A 87 5.27 -10.95 -0.34
N HIS A 88 5.48 -11.57 0.82
CA HIS A 88 4.49 -11.58 1.89
C HIS A 88 5.17 -11.75 3.26
N THR A 89 4.50 -11.27 4.30
CA THR A 89 4.97 -11.40 5.71
C THR A 89 4.75 -12.79 6.28
N HIS A 90 3.83 -13.55 5.68
CA HIS A 90 3.40 -14.89 6.09
C HIS A 90 3.29 -15.80 4.87
N ALA A 91 3.48 -17.10 5.07
CA ALA A 91 3.19 -18.08 4.03
C ALA A 91 1.69 -18.07 3.68
N ASN A 92 1.36 -18.07 2.39
CA ASN A 92 0.00 -18.12 1.89
C ASN A 92 -0.11 -19.09 0.68
N PRO A 93 -1.32 -19.55 0.32
CA PRO A 93 -1.55 -20.41 -0.86
C PRO A 93 -0.95 -19.88 -2.17
N THR A 94 -0.93 -18.55 -2.36
CA THR A 94 -0.33 -17.93 -3.56
C THR A 94 1.17 -18.24 -3.69
N ALA A 95 1.92 -18.26 -2.57
CA ALA A 95 3.36 -18.56 -2.59
C ALA A 95 3.69 -19.92 -3.19
N SER A 96 2.80 -20.92 -3.07
CA SER A 96 3.02 -22.26 -3.66
C SER A 96 3.02 -22.29 -5.19
N HIS A 97 2.51 -21.23 -5.84
CA HIS A 97 2.49 -21.08 -7.29
C HIS A 97 3.64 -20.19 -7.80
N ALA A 98 4.38 -19.55 -6.90
CA ALA A 98 5.40 -18.57 -7.24
C ALA A 98 6.71 -19.24 -7.67
N LYS A 99 7.40 -18.64 -8.64
CA LYS A 99 8.79 -19.01 -8.97
C LYS A 99 9.79 -18.43 -7.99
N VAL A 100 9.46 -17.27 -7.43
CA VAL A 100 10.28 -16.55 -6.45
C VAL A 100 9.37 -16.06 -5.32
N VAL A 101 9.77 -16.36 -4.09
CA VAL A 101 9.10 -15.88 -2.88
C VAL A 101 10.11 -15.06 -2.09
N PHE A 102 9.75 -13.82 -1.79
CA PHE A 102 10.48 -12.94 -0.89
C PHE A 102 9.77 -12.87 0.46
N SER A 103 10.55 -12.79 1.53
CA SER A 103 10.03 -12.48 2.86
C SER A 103 9.88 -10.96 2.97
N GLY A 104 8.64 -10.50 3.09
CA GLY A 104 8.33 -9.08 3.24
C GLY A 104 8.37 -8.65 4.70
N ALA A 105 8.79 -7.42 4.96
CA ALA A 105 8.74 -6.81 6.29
C ALA A 105 7.31 -6.33 6.65
N GLY A 106 6.88 -6.67 7.87
CA GLY A 106 5.61 -6.26 8.46
C GLY A 106 5.57 -4.78 8.86
N PHE A 107 4.38 -4.28 9.21
CA PHE A 107 4.18 -2.85 9.50
C PHE A 107 5.04 -2.33 10.68
N ALA A 108 5.30 -3.18 11.68
CA ALA A 108 6.14 -2.85 12.83
C ALA A 108 7.64 -2.99 12.56
N GLU A 109 7.99 -3.66 11.45
CA GLU A 109 9.36 -4.00 11.05
C GLU A 109 9.94 -2.99 10.08
N LYS A 110 9.13 -2.08 9.54
CA LYS A 110 9.54 -1.12 8.52
C LYS A 110 9.15 0.30 8.85
N ARG A 111 9.86 1.22 8.21
CA ARG A 111 9.53 2.65 8.23
C ARG A 111 8.65 2.94 7.03
N ALA A 112 7.52 3.59 7.24
CA ALA A 112 6.53 3.82 6.19
C ALA A 112 5.72 5.10 6.40
N THR A 113 4.95 5.48 5.40
CA THR A 113 3.90 6.50 5.52
C THR A 113 2.59 5.95 4.99
N TYR A 114 1.49 6.39 5.60
CA TYR A 114 0.13 6.00 5.25
C TYR A 114 -0.75 7.25 5.16
N VAL A 115 -1.59 7.33 4.15
CA VAL A 115 -2.68 8.31 4.07
C VAL A 115 -3.95 7.59 4.45
N ASN A 116 -4.48 7.93 5.62
CA ASN A 116 -5.67 7.29 6.16
C ASN A 116 -6.94 7.75 5.41
N VAL A 117 -8.07 7.14 5.77
CA VAL A 117 -9.38 7.38 5.14
C VAL A 117 -9.89 8.82 5.25
N THR A 118 -9.36 9.63 6.19
CA THR A 118 -9.70 11.05 6.31
C THR A 118 -8.75 11.95 5.53
N GLY A 119 -7.79 11.41 4.77
CA GLY A 119 -6.81 12.19 3.99
C GLY A 119 -5.61 12.70 4.78
N ARG A 120 -5.36 12.13 5.96
CA ARG A 120 -4.22 12.50 6.81
C ARG A 120 -3.02 11.59 6.53
N LEU A 121 -1.90 12.21 6.16
CA LEU A 121 -0.60 11.57 6.03
C LEU A 121 0.01 11.35 7.41
N GLN A 122 0.38 10.10 7.70
CA GLN A 122 0.95 9.67 8.97
C GLN A 122 2.22 8.88 8.71
N ARG A 123 3.20 9.01 9.61
CA ARG A 123 4.44 8.21 9.57
C ARG A 123 4.33 7.03 10.52
N SER A 124 4.88 5.90 10.11
CA SER A 124 5.14 4.73 10.94
C SER A 124 6.65 4.54 11.04
N ASN A 125 7.15 4.46 12.27
CA ASN A 125 8.56 4.18 12.53
C ASN A 125 8.76 2.67 12.74
N GLN A 126 9.90 2.16 12.30
CA GLN A 126 10.31 0.79 12.62
C GLN A 126 10.42 0.63 14.14
N ALA A 127 9.69 -0.32 14.69
CA ALA A 127 9.70 -0.63 16.12
C ALA A 127 10.58 -1.83 16.45
N ILE A 128 10.68 -2.79 15.53
CA ILE A 128 11.49 -4.00 15.65
C ILE A 128 12.26 -4.27 14.35
N ILE A 129 13.34 -5.04 14.45
CA ILE A 129 14.10 -5.46 13.27
C ILE A 129 13.33 -6.57 12.56
N ALA A 130 13.25 -6.50 11.23
CA ALA A 130 12.64 -7.55 10.42
C ALA A 130 13.35 -8.90 10.63
N PRO A 131 12.61 -10.01 10.81
CA PRO A 131 13.21 -11.30 11.10
C PRO A 131 13.92 -11.89 9.88
N GLY A 132 15.04 -12.58 10.12
CA GLY A 132 15.76 -13.33 9.08
C GLY A 132 16.25 -12.44 7.93
N GLU A 133 15.80 -12.76 6.71
CA GLU A 133 16.12 -12.00 5.50
C GLU A 133 14.95 -11.14 5.01
N SER A 134 13.95 -10.88 5.87
CA SER A 134 12.82 -10.02 5.52
C SER A 134 13.26 -8.60 5.21
N ARG A 135 12.70 -8.01 4.16
CA ARG A 135 13.04 -6.64 3.69
C ARG A 135 11.80 -5.87 3.26
N ASP A 136 11.96 -4.57 3.12
CA ASP A 136 10.92 -3.70 2.58
C ASP A 136 10.68 -4.00 1.09
N ASP A 137 9.42 -3.97 0.67
CA ASP A 137 9.05 -4.31 -0.71
C ASP A 137 9.68 -3.36 -1.74
N TRP A 138 9.91 -2.10 -1.37
CA TRP A 138 10.54 -1.13 -2.27
C TRP A 138 12.01 -1.47 -2.57
N GLU A 139 12.73 -2.12 -1.65
CA GLU A 139 14.15 -2.42 -1.81
C GLU A 139 14.37 -3.44 -2.92
N PHE A 140 13.59 -4.51 -2.94
CA PHE A 140 13.71 -5.51 -4.00
C PHE A 140 13.17 -4.96 -5.33
N LEU A 141 12.12 -4.11 -5.34
CA LEU A 141 11.65 -3.44 -6.56
C LEU A 141 12.74 -2.54 -7.15
N ALA A 142 13.41 -1.76 -6.30
CA ALA A 142 14.53 -0.91 -6.71
C ALA A 142 15.71 -1.76 -7.23
N ALA A 143 16.03 -2.87 -6.57
CA ALA A 143 17.06 -3.80 -7.04
C ALA A 143 16.70 -4.43 -8.39
N LEU A 144 15.44 -4.85 -8.58
CA LEU A 144 14.94 -5.38 -9.85
C LEU A 144 15.05 -4.33 -10.96
N LEU A 145 14.60 -3.10 -10.69
CA LEU A 145 14.69 -2.01 -11.66
C LEU A 145 16.13 -1.68 -12.05
N SER A 146 17.06 -1.73 -11.09
CA SER A 146 18.49 -1.52 -11.35
C SER A 146 19.11 -2.59 -12.26
N GLN A 147 18.48 -3.77 -12.37
CA GLN A 147 18.90 -4.83 -13.31
C GLN A 147 18.23 -4.68 -14.69
N LEU A 148 17.10 -3.99 -14.77
CA LEU A 148 16.32 -3.84 -16.00
C LEU A 148 16.63 -2.55 -16.76
N ASP A 149 17.09 -1.51 -16.05
CA ASP A 149 17.39 -0.20 -16.61
C ASP A 149 18.73 0.30 -16.04
N GLU A 150 19.75 0.35 -16.89
CA GLU A 150 21.09 0.83 -16.52
C GLU A 150 21.11 2.30 -16.08
N ASN A 151 20.07 3.07 -16.44
CA ASN A 151 19.94 4.48 -16.04
C ASN A 151 19.11 4.66 -14.77
N PHE A 152 18.52 3.59 -14.23
CA PHE A 152 17.75 3.68 -13.00
C PHE A 152 18.68 3.83 -11.79
N SER A 153 18.54 4.96 -11.08
CA SER A 153 19.22 5.17 -9.81
C SER A 153 18.27 4.78 -8.66
N PRO A 154 18.52 3.67 -7.93
CA PRO A 154 17.66 3.28 -6.83
C PRO A 154 17.67 4.34 -5.72
N PRO A 155 16.52 4.61 -5.07
CA PRO A 155 16.48 5.51 -3.94
C PRO A 155 17.31 4.95 -2.77
N ALA A 156 18.07 5.81 -2.11
CA ALA A 156 18.99 5.40 -1.04
C ALA A 156 18.29 5.13 0.31
N SER A 157 17.03 5.54 0.47
CA SER A 157 16.27 5.40 1.71
C SER A 157 14.77 5.65 1.49
N MET A 158 13.97 5.32 2.50
CA MET A 158 12.54 5.66 2.52
C MET A 158 12.28 7.17 2.48
N ASP A 159 13.16 7.99 3.09
CA ASP A 159 13.07 9.45 2.99
C ASP A 159 13.28 9.94 1.54
N ALA A 160 14.17 9.29 0.79
CA ALA A 160 14.37 9.60 -0.62
C ALA A 160 13.14 9.22 -1.47
N ILE A 161 12.45 8.13 -1.14
CA ILE A 161 11.20 7.73 -1.80
C ILE A 161 10.11 8.78 -1.54
N LEU A 162 9.91 9.17 -0.28
CA LEU A 162 8.93 10.19 0.07
C LEU A 162 9.25 11.53 -0.62
N ASN A 163 10.54 11.89 -0.69
CA ASN A 163 10.97 13.10 -1.39
C ASN A 163 10.63 13.03 -2.89
N ASN A 164 10.85 11.89 -3.55
CA ASN A 164 10.45 11.69 -4.94
C ASN A 164 8.92 11.81 -5.11
N ILE A 165 8.14 11.17 -4.24
CA ILE A 165 6.67 11.29 -4.23
C ILE A 165 6.26 12.75 -4.05
N SER A 166 6.93 13.52 -3.18
CA SER A 166 6.62 14.94 -2.93
C SER A 166 6.83 15.84 -4.14
N TYR A 167 7.68 15.44 -5.09
CA TYR A 167 7.89 16.16 -6.35
C TYR A 167 6.88 15.77 -7.43
N GLU A 168 6.35 14.55 -7.38
CA GLU A 168 5.46 14.00 -8.42
C GLU A 168 3.98 14.13 -8.08
N VAL A 169 3.62 14.11 -6.80
CA VAL A 169 2.24 14.10 -6.31
C VAL A 169 1.96 15.42 -5.56
N PRO A 170 1.13 16.33 -6.09
CA PRO A 170 0.90 17.67 -5.52
C PRO A 170 0.50 17.67 -4.04
N GLU A 171 -0.31 16.71 -3.60
CA GLU A 171 -0.76 16.59 -2.21
C GLU A 171 0.41 16.31 -1.24
N PHE A 172 1.50 15.73 -1.73
CA PHE A 172 2.69 15.43 -0.93
C PHE A 172 3.74 16.55 -0.99
N GLU A 173 3.45 17.69 -1.65
CA GLU A 173 4.43 18.76 -1.83
C GLU A 173 5.05 19.23 -0.49
N GLY A 174 6.38 19.27 -0.47
CA GLY A 174 7.17 19.69 0.69
C GLY A 174 7.15 18.70 1.87
N GLN A 175 6.51 17.53 1.74
CA GLN A 175 6.44 16.56 2.83
C GLN A 175 7.71 15.75 2.96
N THR A 176 8.19 15.65 4.19
CA THR A 176 9.29 14.81 4.63
C THR A 176 8.86 14.05 5.89
N PHE A 177 9.57 13.00 6.28
CA PHE A 177 9.28 12.33 7.55
C PHE A 177 9.37 13.23 8.78
N GLY A 178 10.17 14.30 8.70
CA GLY A 178 10.27 15.32 9.73
C GLY A 178 9.03 16.21 9.77
N SER A 179 8.55 16.68 8.61
CA SER A 179 7.41 17.60 8.53
C SER A 179 6.07 16.97 8.91
N ILE A 180 5.91 15.66 8.70
CA ILE A 180 4.68 14.93 9.04
C ILE A 180 4.37 15.00 10.55
N GLY A 181 5.41 15.01 11.40
CA GLY A 181 5.25 15.01 12.86
C GLY A 181 4.60 13.76 13.44
N ASP A 182 4.31 13.77 14.74
CA ASP A 182 3.73 12.60 15.45
C ASP A 182 2.22 12.48 15.28
N LEU A 183 1.53 13.61 15.03
CA LEU A 183 0.08 13.65 14.83
C LEU A 183 -0.33 13.51 13.36
N GLY A 184 0.64 13.40 12.46
CA GLY A 184 0.41 13.45 11.03
C GLY A 184 -0.05 14.83 10.54
N ILE A 185 -0.16 14.96 9.22
CA ILE A 185 -0.55 16.19 8.53
C ILE A 185 -1.70 15.93 7.58
N GLN A 186 -2.65 16.86 7.49
CA GLN A 186 -3.73 16.79 6.52
C GLN A 186 -3.17 17.14 5.13
N ILE A 187 -3.32 16.25 4.15
CA ILE A 187 -2.81 16.47 2.78
C ILE A 187 -3.90 16.48 1.71
N THR A 188 -5.07 15.94 2.00
CA THR A 188 -6.22 15.95 1.09
C THR A 188 -7.53 15.89 1.87
N GLU A 189 -8.63 16.34 1.29
CA GLU A 189 -9.96 16.24 1.90
C GLU A 189 -10.74 15.10 1.25
N THR A 190 -11.15 14.10 2.04
CA THR A 190 -11.91 12.94 1.54
C THR A 190 -13.40 13.04 1.79
N GLY A 191 -13.83 14.00 2.61
CA GLY A 191 -15.22 14.10 3.10
C GLY A 191 -15.62 13.01 4.11
N VAL A 192 -14.70 12.12 4.48
CA VAL A 192 -14.95 11.09 5.50
C VAL A 192 -14.83 11.69 6.89
N ALA A 193 -15.94 11.69 7.62
CA ALA A 193 -15.97 12.05 9.03
C ALA A 193 -15.81 10.81 9.92
N ILE A 194 -15.05 10.95 11.02
CA ILE A 194 -14.97 9.92 12.07
C ILE A 194 -15.92 10.37 13.19
N PRO A 195 -17.07 9.70 13.39
CA PRO A 195 -18.10 10.16 14.33
C PRO A 195 -17.59 10.35 15.75
N LEU A 196 -16.67 9.48 16.20
CA LEU A 196 -16.05 9.62 17.51
C LEU A 196 -15.27 10.94 17.62
N LEU A 197 -14.50 11.32 16.60
CA LEU A 197 -13.72 12.56 16.62
C LEU A 197 -14.62 13.80 16.57
N GLU A 198 -15.73 13.74 15.84
CA GLU A 198 -16.72 14.82 15.83
C GLU A 198 -17.39 14.99 17.19
N GLN A 199 -17.75 13.89 17.83
CA GLN A 199 -18.30 13.90 19.19
C GLN A 199 -17.28 14.46 20.18
N GLU A 200 -16.02 14.02 20.14
CA GLU A 200 -14.97 14.56 21.01
C GLU A 200 -14.77 16.07 20.79
N LYS A 201 -14.73 16.55 19.55
CA LYS A 201 -14.66 17.99 19.25
C LYS A 201 -15.84 18.76 19.85
N ALA A 202 -17.07 18.27 19.66
CA ALA A 202 -18.26 18.89 20.25
C ALA A 202 -18.24 18.88 21.79
N ARG A 203 -17.66 17.85 22.41
CA ARG A 203 -17.48 17.74 23.86
C ARG A 203 -16.43 18.72 24.39
N VAL A 204 -15.34 18.95 23.65
CA VAL A 204 -14.35 19.99 23.96
C VAL A 204 -14.99 21.38 23.83
N GLU A 205 -15.68 21.65 22.72
CA GLU A 205 -16.35 22.94 22.47
C GLU A 205 -17.44 23.26 23.51
N SER A 206 -18.16 22.25 23.99
CA SER A 206 -19.15 22.39 25.07
C SER A 206 -18.55 22.40 26.47
N GLY A 207 -17.23 22.27 26.61
CA GLY A 207 -16.52 22.28 27.90
C GLY A 207 -16.77 21.04 28.76
N GLN A 208 -17.29 19.96 28.18
CA GLN A 208 -17.51 18.69 28.88
C GLN A 208 -16.20 17.95 29.18
N ILE A 209 -15.17 18.18 28.36
CA ILE A 209 -13.82 17.62 28.53
C ILE A 209 -12.76 18.68 28.24
N VAL A 210 -11.55 18.49 28.76
CA VAL A 210 -10.38 19.31 28.44
C VAL A 210 -9.71 18.69 27.22
N GLY A 211 -9.52 19.48 26.15
CA GLY A 211 -8.85 19.07 24.91
C GLY A 211 -7.34 19.21 24.96
#